data_AF-E4Z5E8-F1
#
_entry.id   AF-E4Z5E8-F1
#
_cell.length_a   1.000
_cell.length_b   1.000
_cell.length_c   1.000
_cell.angle_alpha   90.00
_cell.angle_beta   90.00
_cell.angle_gamma   90.00
#
_symmetry.space_group_name_H-M   'P 1'
#
loop_
_entity.id
_entity.type
_entity.pdbx_description
1 polymer ?
#
loop_
_entity_poly.entity_id
_entity_poly.type
_entity_poly.pdbx_seq_one_letter_code
_entity_poly.pdbx_strand_id
1 'polypeptide(L)'
;NEPAASELILTSIDSIVNALDKEALRIAFILMRPDVDKSRALRKAVNQYVIKKGTERLKACSLTDGDAAVSCVLKLYEETDMLIEYAFMSHFKFTTERDRGFNELLNSADIFGEENKFPEMLATHVDGLLRKKALCRKYNEQEIEERLFGIINLLKYIDSKDLFMRHHKLHLTRRLVLNVSNDLQLEENFVDGLRAIGMPSEYVNKLQRMFQDIKLSEGLSKDVKAMLKKDSINVKVLSAGAWVRGLSRFPIQLPHQVEDSLNSIESYYKEQHTGRKLSFHPLLSHGTMTFESKVGKYELDVTAVQMAVLSCWNRRANSELTIQELCLGSLLPESDLKKTLTSLTMNPKLKIQLVLTRPQVTKAAKEFTAGMTFRVNRAFALIKSGKAATRGKVSLIGRLPLTAEKATKKEDDEIFQLRTLRVQEAALKVLKARRRVDAATLSSELTELLKSQFLPTMKMIKEQLEWIIEQGFAERDPKAKEIFVYKA
;
A
#
# COMPACT_ATOMS: atom_id res chain seq x y z
N ASN A 1 4.32 -53.95 19.79
CA ASN A 1 5.31 -53.37 18.83
C ASN A 1 5.17 -51.86 18.62
N GLU A 2 4.61 -51.10 19.58
CA GLU A 2 4.52 -49.63 19.50
C GLU A 2 5.87 -48.87 19.36
N PRO A 3 6.98 -49.25 20.03
CA PRO A 3 8.22 -48.47 19.93
C PRO A 3 8.86 -48.55 18.54
N ALA A 4 8.90 -49.72 17.91
CA ALA A 4 9.48 -49.91 16.58
C ALA A 4 8.68 -49.20 15.47
N ALA A 5 7.35 -49.18 15.58
CA ALA A 5 6.49 -48.43 14.66
C ALA A 5 6.70 -46.91 14.81
N SER A 6 6.87 -46.41 16.03
CA SER A 6 7.10 -44.99 16.28
C SER A 6 8.44 -44.48 15.76
N GLU A 7 9.51 -45.29 15.80
CA GLU A 7 10.83 -44.96 15.22
C GLU A 7 10.82 -44.94 13.69
N LEU A 8 10.13 -45.91 13.06
CA LEU A 8 9.97 -45.96 11.60
C LEU A 8 9.13 -44.80 11.06
N ILE A 9 8.13 -44.36 11.84
CA ILE A 9 7.35 -43.17 11.51
C ILE A 9 8.25 -41.94 11.62
N LEU A 10 9.06 -41.77 12.68
CA LEU A 10 9.97 -40.63 12.84
C LEU A 10 10.94 -40.43 11.68
N THR A 11 11.52 -41.50 11.12
CA THR A 11 12.37 -41.44 9.91
C THR A 11 11.59 -41.11 8.64
N SER A 12 10.28 -41.34 8.64
CA SER A 12 9.39 -41.12 7.49
C SER A 12 8.52 -39.87 7.64
N ILE A 13 8.54 -39.16 8.78
CA ILE A 13 7.67 -38.01 9.06
C ILE A 13 7.78 -36.98 7.96
N ASP A 14 8.99 -36.63 7.52
CA ASP A 14 9.17 -35.62 6.48
C ASP A 14 8.56 -36.06 5.15
N SER A 15 8.64 -37.35 4.80
CA SER A 15 8.02 -37.90 3.60
C SER A 15 6.48 -37.87 3.70
N ILE A 16 5.93 -38.27 4.85
CA ILE A 16 4.49 -38.32 5.10
C ILE A 16 3.87 -36.91 5.14
N VAL A 17 4.55 -35.95 5.78
CA VAL A 17 4.15 -34.54 5.82
C VAL A 17 4.23 -33.93 4.41
N ASN A 18 5.27 -34.26 3.64
CA ASN A 18 5.41 -33.80 2.26
C ASN A 18 4.33 -34.36 1.32
N ALA A 19 3.89 -35.61 1.54
CA ALA A 19 2.85 -36.27 0.76
C ALA A 19 1.42 -35.80 1.10
N LEU A 20 1.22 -34.99 2.15
CA LEU A 20 -0.11 -34.57 2.63
C LEU A 20 -1.07 -35.73 2.93
N ASP A 21 -0.55 -36.89 3.33
CA ASP A 21 -1.39 -38.02 3.72
C ASP A 21 -2.03 -37.77 5.09
N LYS A 22 -3.24 -37.21 5.08
CA LYS A 22 -3.99 -36.81 6.27
C LYS A 22 -4.26 -37.99 7.20
N GLU A 23 -4.46 -39.19 6.67
CA GLU A 23 -4.76 -40.38 7.47
C GLU A 23 -3.50 -40.92 8.13
N ALA A 24 -2.39 -41.02 7.39
CA ALA A 24 -1.10 -41.41 7.94
C ALA A 24 -0.62 -40.43 9.01
N LEU A 25 -0.79 -39.11 8.80
CA LEU A 25 -0.44 -38.09 9.79
C LEU A 25 -1.33 -38.15 11.04
N ARG A 26 -2.61 -38.49 10.88
CA ARG A 26 -3.52 -38.68 12.02
C ARG A 26 -3.12 -39.89 12.86
N ILE A 27 -2.78 -41.01 12.22
CA ILE A 27 -2.28 -42.21 12.90
C ILE A 27 -0.96 -41.90 13.61
N ALA A 28 -0.04 -41.22 12.92
CA ALA A 28 1.23 -40.77 13.48
C ALA A 28 1.03 -39.85 14.70
N PHE A 29 0.07 -38.93 14.64
CA PHE A 29 -0.28 -38.04 15.75
C PHE A 29 -0.83 -38.81 16.95
N ILE A 30 -1.77 -39.74 16.74
CA ILE A 30 -2.37 -40.54 17.82
C ILE A 30 -1.30 -41.38 18.52
N LEU A 31 -0.40 -42.01 17.76
CA LEU A 31 0.67 -42.86 18.28
C LEU A 31 1.77 -42.07 19.01
N MET A 32 2.09 -40.86 18.54
CA MET A 32 3.16 -40.03 19.11
C MET A 32 2.68 -39.06 20.19
N ARG A 33 1.37 -38.89 20.39
CA ARG A 33 0.80 -38.00 21.42
C ARG A 33 1.27 -38.28 22.85
N PRO A 34 1.46 -39.54 23.30
CA PRO A 34 1.89 -39.82 24.68
C PRO A 34 3.34 -39.41 24.97
N ASP A 35 4.19 -39.34 23.93
CA ASP A 35 5.63 -39.12 24.06
C ASP A 35 5.99 -37.66 23.73
N VAL A 36 6.53 -36.95 24.72
CA VAL A 36 6.81 -35.51 24.63
C VAL A 36 7.85 -35.19 23.56
N ASP A 37 8.87 -36.04 23.39
CA ASP A 37 9.98 -35.80 22.47
C ASP A 37 9.59 -36.16 21.03
N LYS A 38 8.83 -37.25 20.83
CA LYS A 38 8.29 -37.62 19.50
C LYS A 38 7.26 -36.61 19.00
N SER A 39 6.40 -36.14 19.90
CA SER A 39 5.48 -35.03 19.60
C SER A 39 6.24 -33.74 19.25
N ARG A 40 7.42 -33.49 19.86
CA ARG A 40 8.28 -32.34 19.51
C ARG A 40 8.88 -32.48 18.12
N ALA A 41 9.33 -33.67 17.73
CA ALA A 41 9.84 -33.93 16.38
C ALA A 41 8.77 -33.70 15.31
N LEU A 42 7.55 -34.22 15.53
CA LEU A 42 6.42 -34.02 14.60
C LEU A 42 6.03 -32.54 14.46
N ARG A 43 6.07 -31.78 15.56
CA ARG A 43 5.85 -30.33 15.55
C ARG A 43 6.88 -29.58 14.71
N LYS A 44 8.16 -29.91 14.88
CA LYS A 44 9.26 -29.33 14.08
C LYS A 44 9.10 -29.67 12.59
N ALA A 45 8.68 -30.89 12.26
CA ALA A 45 8.46 -31.27 10.88
C ALA A 45 7.33 -30.47 10.21
N VAL A 46 6.24 -30.18 10.93
CA VAL A 46 5.17 -29.30 10.41
C VAL A 46 5.68 -27.89 10.15
N ASN A 47 6.47 -27.33 11.07
CA ASN A 47 7.10 -26.03 10.88
C ASN A 47 8.03 -26.02 9.64
N GLN A 48 8.93 -27.00 9.54
CA GLN A 48 9.85 -27.14 8.41
C GLN A 48 9.13 -27.36 7.08
N TYR A 49 8.01 -28.09 7.09
CA TYR A 49 7.17 -28.28 5.91
C TYR A 49 6.61 -26.96 5.39
N VAL A 50 6.05 -26.12 6.28
CA VAL A 50 5.53 -24.79 5.92
C VAL A 50 6.62 -23.96 5.26
N ILE A 51 7.81 -23.93 5.86
CA ILE A 51 8.94 -23.14 5.36
C ILE A 51 9.44 -23.71 4.01
N LYS A 52 9.72 -25.01 3.93
CA LYS A 52 10.30 -25.64 2.74
C LYS A 52 9.34 -25.59 1.55
N LYS A 53 8.12 -26.10 1.72
CA LYS A 53 7.10 -26.10 0.66
C LYS A 53 6.69 -24.68 0.28
N GLY A 54 6.59 -23.78 1.26
CA GLY A 54 6.33 -22.37 1.00
C GLY A 54 7.43 -21.72 0.17
N THR A 55 8.69 -21.97 0.50
CA THR A 55 9.85 -21.44 -0.23
C THR A 55 9.91 -21.99 -1.66
N GLU A 56 9.72 -23.30 -1.83
CA GLU A 56 9.69 -23.95 -3.15
C GLU A 56 8.58 -23.36 -4.04
N ARG A 57 7.36 -23.23 -3.50
CA ARG A 57 6.23 -22.66 -4.22
C ARG A 57 6.42 -21.17 -4.53
N LEU A 58 6.96 -20.38 -3.60
CA LEU A 58 7.22 -18.95 -3.81
C LEU A 58 8.36 -18.70 -4.79
N LYS A 59 9.36 -19.58 -4.89
CA LYS A 59 10.41 -19.53 -5.92
C LYS A 59 9.90 -19.97 -7.29
N ALA A 60 8.98 -20.93 -7.33
CA ALA A 60 8.34 -21.37 -8.57
C ALA A 60 7.34 -20.35 -9.11
N CYS A 61 6.66 -19.62 -8.23
CA CYS A 61 5.88 -18.44 -8.60
C CYS A 61 6.82 -17.29 -8.94
N SER A 62 6.60 -16.63 -10.07
CA SER A 62 7.37 -15.43 -10.38
C SER A 62 7.06 -14.34 -9.35
N LEU A 63 8.00 -13.99 -8.46
CA LEU A 63 7.87 -12.92 -7.47
C LEU A 63 7.63 -11.53 -8.10
N THR A 64 7.79 -11.41 -9.42
CA THR A 64 7.39 -10.23 -10.19
C THR A 64 5.87 -10.07 -10.32
N ASP A 65 5.11 -11.15 -10.16
CA ASP A 65 3.65 -11.14 -10.11
C ASP A 65 3.18 -11.29 -8.65
N GLY A 66 3.00 -10.14 -7.99
CA GLY A 66 2.55 -10.09 -6.60
C GLY A 66 1.20 -10.78 -6.35
N ASP A 67 0.30 -10.79 -7.34
CA ASP A 67 -1.01 -11.45 -7.19
C ASP A 67 -0.85 -12.97 -7.14
N ALA A 68 0.04 -13.52 -7.96
CA ALA A 68 0.36 -14.95 -7.96
C ALA A 68 1.04 -15.37 -6.65
N ALA A 69 1.99 -14.56 -6.16
CA ALA A 69 2.67 -14.82 -4.89
C ALA A 69 1.69 -14.84 -3.70
N VAL A 70 0.84 -13.83 -3.58
CA VAL A 70 -0.18 -13.76 -2.50
C VAL A 70 -1.17 -14.93 -2.60
N SER A 71 -1.65 -15.23 -3.80
CA SER A 71 -2.56 -16.37 -4.02
C SER A 71 -1.93 -17.70 -3.65
N CYS A 72 -0.62 -17.85 -3.87
CA CYS A 72 0.13 -19.03 -3.51
C CYS A 72 0.23 -19.22 -1.99
N VAL A 73 0.52 -18.14 -1.26
CA VAL A 73 0.57 -18.15 0.22
C VAL A 73 -0.80 -18.43 0.82
N LEU A 74 -1.87 -17.83 0.29
CA LEU A 74 -3.24 -18.09 0.76
C LEU A 74 -3.61 -19.56 0.62
N LYS A 75 -3.32 -20.17 -0.54
CA LYS A 75 -3.54 -21.61 -0.76
C LYS A 75 -2.70 -22.48 0.19
N LEU A 76 -1.45 -22.11 0.43
CA LEU A 76 -0.61 -22.83 1.39
C LEU A 76 -1.18 -22.72 2.82
N TYR A 77 -1.70 -21.55 3.19
CA TYR A 77 -2.36 -21.34 4.47
C TYR A 77 -3.60 -22.23 4.61
N GLU A 78 -4.48 -22.24 3.60
CA GLU A 78 -5.67 -23.12 3.57
C GLU A 78 -5.29 -24.61 3.64
N GLU A 79 -4.30 -25.06 2.85
CA GLU A 79 -3.81 -26.45 2.88
C GLU A 79 -3.29 -26.86 4.26
N THR A 80 -2.53 -25.98 4.91
CA THR A 80 -1.91 -26.25 6.22
C THR A 80 -2.89 -26.11 7.37
N ASP A 81 -3.88 -25.22 7.27
CA ASP A 81 -4.98 -25.09 8.23
C ASP A 81 -5.87 -26.35 8.21
N MET A 82 -6.27 -26.81 7.02
CA MET A 82 -6.95 -28.09 6.87
C MET A 82 -6.10 -29.26 7.41
N LEU A 83 -4.80 -29.27 7.16
CA LEU A 83 -3.93 -30.31 7.70
C LEU A 83 -3.99 -30.36 9.24
N ILE A 84 -4.01 -29.21 9.90
CA ILE A 84 -4.09 -29.13 11.37
C ILE A 84 -5.45 -29.55 11.89
N GLU A 85 -6.51 -29.13 11.23
CA GLU A 85 -7.87 -29.51 11.60
C GLU A 85 -8.07 -31.03 11.49
N TYR A 86 -7.74 -31.62 10.34
CA TYR A 86 -8.00 -33.03 10.06
C TYR A 86 -6.98 -33.98 10.68
N ALA A 87 -5.68 -33.73 10.51
CA ALA A 87 -4.64 -34.67 10.95
C ALA A 87 -4.28 -34.50 12.43
N PHE A 88 -4.33 -33.26 12.94
CA PHE A 88 -3.92 -32.93 14.30
C PHE A 88 -5.08 -32.55 15.23
N MET A 89 -6.34 -32.70 14.80
CA MET A 89 -7.56 -32.44 15.58
C MET A 89 -7.55 -31.04 16.23
N SER A 90 -7.09 -30.03 15.49
CA SER A 90 -6.98 -28.64 15.94
C SER A 90 -6.16 -28.45 17.22
N HIS A 91 -5.14 -29.29 17.42
CA HIS A 91 -4.30 -29.23 18.60
C HIS A 91 -3.41 -27.96 18.62
N PHE A 92 -3.60 -27.10 19.63
CA PHE A 92 -3.01 -25.75 19.69
C PHE A 92 -1.49 -25.69 19.49
N LYS A 93 -0.73 -26.69 19.96
CA LYS A 93 0.73 -26.73 19.76
C LYS A 93 1.13 -26.86 18.29
N PHE A 94 0.33 -27.54 17.45
CA PHE A 94 0.58 -27.64 16.01
C PHE A 94 0.20 -26.35 15.29
N THR A 95 -0.90 -25.71 15.72
CA THR A 95 -1.27 -24.37 15.28
C THR A 95 -0.13 -23.38 15.54
N THR A 96 0.44 -23.40 16.75
CA THR A 96 1.56 -22.52 17.14
C THR A 96 2.80 -22.71 16.25
N GLU A 97 3.13 -23.97 15.91
CA GLU A 97 4.31 -24.29 15.10
C GLU A 97 4.12 -23.94 13.61
N ARG A 98 2.89 -24.08 13.10
CA ARG A 98 2.52 -23.57 11.78
C ARG A 98 2.60 -22.04 11.75
N ASP A 99 2.06 -21.37 12.75
CA ASP A 99 2.08 -19.91 12.86
C ASP A 99 3.52 -19.39 12.91
N ARG A 100 4.39 -20.09 13.65
CA ARG A 100 5.84 -19.85 13.63
C ARG A 100 6.43 -20.05 12.23
N GLY A 101 6.05 -21.12 11.54
CA GLY A 101 6.52 -21.41 10.18
C GLY A 101 6.13 -20.33 9.18
N PHE A 102 4.91 -19.80 9.27
CA PHE A 102 4.48 -18.66 8.46
C PHE A 102 5.20 -17.36 8.82
N ASN A 103 5.47 -17.10 10.11
CA ASN A 103 6.25 -15.94 10.51
C ASN A 103 7.68 -16.01 9.96
N GLU A 104 8.34 -17.17 10.01
CA GLU A 104 9.67 -17.35 9.43
C GLU A 104 9.65 -17.25 7.89
N LEU A 105 8.65 -17.84 7.23
CA LEU A 105 8.51 -17.82 5.76
C LEU A 105 8.25 -16.41 5.22
N LEU A 106 7.29 -15.67 5.80
CA LEU A 106 6.83 -14.39 5.29
C LEU A 106 7.76 -13.21 5.61
N ASN A 107 8.71 -13.42 6.52
CA ASN A 107 9.75 -12.45 6.84
C ASN A 107 11.14 -12.89 6.36
N SER A 108 11.22 -13.93 5.53
CA SER A 108 12.49 -14.42 4.98
C SER A 108 13.09 -13.45 3.97
N ALA A 109 14.28 -12.93 4.30
CA ALA A 109 15.07 -12.07 3.41
C ALA A 109 15.54 -12.80 2.14
N ASP A 110 15.72 -14.13 2.20
CA ASP A 110 16.14 -14.94 1.05
C ASP A 110 15.08 -14.99 -0.06
N ILE A 111 13.80 -14.85 0.31
CA ILE A 111 12.68 -14.91 -0.63
C ILE A 111 12.31 -13.51 -1.10
N PHE A 112 12.15 -12.57 -0.16
CA PHE A 112 11.57 -11.27 -0.44
C PHE A 112 12.59 -10.12 -0.50
N GLY A 113 13.88 -10.43 -0.33
CA GLY A 113 14.97 -9.46 -0.22
C GLY A 113 15.03 -8.80 1.17
N GLU A 114 16.10 -8.04 1.42
CA GLU A 114 16.33 -7.36 2.70
C GLU A 114 15.20 -6.40 3.11
N GLU A 115 14.53 -5.77 2.13
CA GLU A 115 13.43 -4.82 2.36
C GLU A 115 12.06 -5.49 2.56
N ASN A 116 11.96 -6.82 2.38
CA ASN A 116 10.74 -7.62 2.39
C ASN A 116 9.54 -6.94 1.69
N LYS A 117 9.41 -7.13 0.37
CA LYS A 117 8.33 -6.52 -0.44
C LYS A 117 6.96 -7.17 -0.29
N PHE A 118 6.84 -8.28 0.45
CA PHE A 118 5.59 -9.02 0.58
C PHE A 118 4.41 -8.18 1.16
N PRO A 119 4.59 -7.31 2.17
CA PRO A 119 3.52 -6.46 2.68
C PRO A 119 2.97 -5.49 1.62
N GLU A 120 3.81 -4.98 0.72
CA GLU A 120 3.37 -4.17 -0.43
C GLU A 120 2.55 -5.01 -1.43
N MET A 121 2.98 -6.25 -1.71
CA MET A 121 2.25 -7.17 -2.58
C MET A 121 0.86 -7.46 -2.03
N LEU A 122 0.73 -7.70 -0.71
CA LEU A 122 -0.58 -7.88 -0.07
C LEU A 122 -1.48 -6.66 -0.22
N ALA A 123 -0.96 -5.45 0.03
CA ALA A 123 -1.73 -4.23 -0.14
C ALA A 123 -2.20 -4.03 -1.58
N THR A 124 -1.34 -4.37 -2.56
CA THR A 124 -1.66 -4.32 -3.98
C THR A 124 -2.72 -5.36 -4.36
N HIS A 125 -2.64 -6.56 -3.80
CA HIS A 125 -3.62 -7.62 -4.02
C HIS A 125 -5.01 -7.24 -3.48
N VAL A 126 -5.05 -6.68 -2.26
CA VAL A 126 -6.29 -6.11 -1.66
C VAL A 126 -6.88 -5.02 -2.56
N ASP A 127 -6.06 -4.12 -3.13
CA ASP A 127 -6.53 -3.13 -4.11
C ASP A 127 -7.11 -3.76 -5.38
N GLY A 128 -6.55 -4.89 -5.81
CA GLY A 128 -7.05 -5.66 -6.96
C GLY A 128 -8.43 -6.28 -6.70
N LEU A 129 -8.66 -6.79 -5.49
CA LEU A 129 -9.92 -7.41 -5.05
C LEU A 129 -11.02 -6.38 -4.82
N LEU A 130 -10.70 -5.25 -4.20
CA LEU A 130 -11.68 -4.21 -3.82
C LEU A 130 -11.99 -3.20 -4.93
N ARG A 131 -11.33 -3.29 -6.09
CA ARG A 131 -11.56 -2.40 -7.23
C ARG A 131 -12.38 -3.09 -8.31
N LYS A 132 -13.26 -2.33 -8.98
CA LYS A 132 -14.03 -2.76 -10.18
C LYS A 132 -13.12 -3.07 -11.39
N LYS A 133 -12.30 -4.12 -11.29
CA LYS A 133 -11.25 -4.52 -12.24
C LYS A 133 -11.33 -6.01 -12.55
N ALA A 134 -10.44 -6.48 -13.44
CA ALA A 134 -10.38 -7.85 -13.91
C ALA A 134 -10.19 -8.89 -12.79
N LEU A 135 -9.47 -8.57 -11.69
CA LEU A 135 -9.26 -9.51 -10.59
C LEU A 135 -10.53 -9.74 -9.77
N CYS A 136 -11.21 -8.67 -9.35
CA CYS A 136 -12.54 -8.76 -8.74
C CYS A 136 -13.53 -9.56 -9.60
N ARG A 137 -13.51 -9.39 -10.94
CA ARG A 137 -14.37 -10.15 -11.86
C ARG A 137 -14.07 -11.65 -11.95
N LYS A 138 -12.95 -12.14 -11.41
CA LYS A 138 -12.64 -13.59 -11.40
C LYS A 138 -13.35 -14.34 -10.28
N TYR A 139 -13.80 -13.61 -9.26
CA TYR A 139 -14.32 -14.18 -8.02
C TYR A 139 -15.75 -13.69 -7.79
N ASN A 140 -16.54 -14.50 -7.09
CA ASN A 140 -17.83 -14.04 -6.56
C ASN A 140 -17.61 -13.21 -5.28
N GLU A 141 -18.68 -12.59 -4.76
CA GLU A 141 -18.60 -11.73 -3.58
C GLU A 141 -18.12 -12.49 -2.32
N GLN A 142 -18.62 -13.69 -2.10
CA GLN A 142 -18.24 -14.56 -0.98
C GLN A 142 -16.75 -14.96 -1.04
N GLU A 143 -16.26 -15.36 -2.21
CA GLU A 143 -14.85 -15.70 -2.44
C GLU A 143 -13.93 -14.50 -2.23
N ILE A 144 -14.41 -13.28 -2.54
CA ILE A 144 -13.67 -12.05 -2.24
C ILE A 144 -13.58 -11.86 -0.72
N GLU A 145 -14.67 -12.01 0.01
CA GLU A 145 -14.68 -11.91 1.48
C GLU A 145 -13.76 -12.94 2.13
N GLU A 146 -13.83 -14.21 1.71
CA GLU A 146 -12.98 -15.30 2.23
C GLU A 146 -11.49 -14.99 1.99
N ARG A 147 -11.14 -14.49 0.80
CA ARG A 147 -9.77 -14.07 0.48
C ARG A 147 -9.32 -12.88 1.32
N LEU A 148 -10.17 -11.87 1.50
CA LEU A 148 -9.87 -10.70 2.33
C LEU A 148 -9.64 -11.12 3.79
N PHE A 149 -10.46 -12.03 4.31
CA PHE A 149 -10.28 -12.61 5.64
C PHE A 149 -8.97 -13.42 5.75
N GLY A 150 -8.65 -14.22 4.73
CA GLY A 150 -7.36 -14.90 4.64
C GLY A 150 -6.17 -13.95 4.70
N ILE A 151 -6.23 -12.82 3.97
CA ILE A 151 -5.20 -11.77 4.01
C ILE A 151 -5.09 -11.15 5.40
N ILE A 152 -6.21 -10.84 6.05
CA ILE A 152 -6.24 -10.33 7.43
C ILE A 152 -5.54 -11.31 8.38
N ASN A 153 -5.74 -12.61 8.22
CA ASN A 153 -5.05 -13.62 9.02
C ASN A 153 -3.55 -13.68 8.72
N LEU A 154 -3.14 -13.59 7.46
CA LEU A 154 -1.73 -13.56 7.08
C LEU A 154 -0.97 -12.36 7.66
N LEU A 155 -1.64 -11.20 7.80
CA LEU A 155 -1.03 -9.99 8.39
C LEU A 155 -0.52 -10.22 9.83
N LYS A 156 -1.07 -11.19 10.57
CA LYS A 156 -0.60 -11.56 11.92
C LYS A 156 0.86 -12.00 11.92
N TYR A 157 1.28 -12.66 10.85
CA TYR A 157 2.62 -13.24 10.72
C TYR A 157 3.64 -12.26 10.13
N ILE A 158 3.23 -11.06 9.72
CA ILE A 158 4.11 -10.06 9.11
C ILE A 158 4.71 -9.16 10.17
N ASP A 159 6.02 -8.97 10.08
CA ASP A 159 6.76 -8.12 11.00
C ASP A 159 6.58 -6.64 10.62
N SER A 160 6.84 -6.28 9.36
CA SER A 160 6.74 -4.90 8.85
C SER A 160 5.32 -4.54 8.40
N LYS A 161 4.37 -4.51 9.35
CA LYS A 161 2.96 -4.16 9.10
C LYS A 161 2.78 -2.71 8.64
N ASP A 162 3.70 -1.83 9.02
CA ASP A 162 3.76 -0.42 8.63
C ASP A 162 3.90 -0.20 7.12
N LEU A 163 4.67 -1.06 6.44
CA LEU A 163 4.75 -1.06 4.98
C LEU A 163 3.37 -1.37 4.36
N PHE A 164 2.71 -2.43 4.82
CA PHE A 164 1.33 -2.73 4.38
C PHE A 164 0.38 -1.55 4.64
N MET A 165 0.40 -0.96 5.85
CA MET A 165 -0.46 0.17 6.21
C MET A 165 -0.29 1.36 5.27
N ARG A 166 0.95 1.70 4.91
CA ARG A 166 1.26 2.81 4.00
C ARG A 166 0.65 2.57 2.62
N HIS A 167 0.93 1.41 2.01
CA HIS A 167 0.43 1.09 0.67
C HIS A 167 -1.09 0.91 0.67
N HIS A 168 -1.64 0.22 1.67
CA HIS A 168 -3.08 0.04 1.80
C HIS A 168 -3.81 1.38 1.88
N LYS A 169 -3.34 2.31 2.73
CA LYS A 169 -3.91 3.65 2.83
C LYS A 169 -3.86 4.42 1.51
N LEU A 170 -2.75 4.34 0.79
CA LEU A 170 -2.59 4.98 -0.51
C LEU A 170 -3.60 4.41 -1.53
N HIS A 171 -3.78 3.09 -1.55
CA HIS A 171 -4.76 2.43 -2.39
C HIS A 171 -6.20 2.80 -2.01
N LEU A 172 -6.56 2.77 -0.72
CA LEU A 172 -7.87 3.19 -0.26
C LEU A 172 -8.17 4.65 -0.63
N THR A 173 -7.20 5.54 -0.44
CA THR A 173 -7.30 6.96 -0.84
C THR A 173 -7.66 7.09 -2.32
N ARG A 174 -6.97 6.35 -3.19
CA ARG A 174 -7.27 6.31 -4.63
C ARG A 174 -8.69 5.84 -4.89
N ARG A 175 -9.09 4.73 -4.27
CA ARG A 175 -10.39 4.10 -4.52
C ARG A 175 -11.54 5.02 -4.10
N LEU A 176 -11.43 5.62 -2.92
CA LEU A 176 -12.43 6.54 -2.38
C LEU A 176 -12.48 7.88 -3.13
N VAL A 177 -11.33 8.44 -3.56
CA VAL A 177 -11.34 9.71 -4.30
C VAL A 177 -11.89 9.54 -5.71
N LEU A 178 -11.52 8.47 -6.40
CA LEU A 178 -12.01 8.17 -7.75
C LEU A 178 -13.40 7.50 -7.78
N ASN A 179 -13.97 7.13 -6.63
CA ASN A 179 -15.19 6.32 -6.55
C ASN A 179 -15.10 5.02 -7.37
N VAL A 180 -13.96 4.31 -7.30
CA VAL A 180 -13.72 3.07 -8.04
C VAL A 180 -13.75 1.81 -7.18
N SER A 181 -14.09 1.95 -5.89
CA SER A 181 -14.38 0.81 -5.00
C SER A 181 -15.51 -0.04 -5.59
N ASN A 182 -15.40 -1.35 -5.43
CA ASN A 182 -16.43 -2.30 -5.84
C ASN A 182 -17.67 -2.13 -4.97
N ASP A 183 -17.46 -2.29 -3.67
CA ASP A 183 -18.45 -2.14 -2.62
C ASP A 183 -17.79 -1.44 -1.42
N LEU A 184 -18.49 -0.46 -0.85
CA LEU A 184 -18.05 0.25 0.35
C LEU A 184 -18.23 -0.60 1.61
N GLN A 185 -19.18 -1.53 1.65
CA GLN A 185 -19.38 -2.40 2.81
C GLN A 185 -18.19 -3.35 2.98
N LEU A 186 -17.71 -3.98 1.90
CA LEU A 186 -16.48 -4.78 1.91
C LEU A 186 -15.26 -3.97 2.40
N GLU A 187 -15.16 -2.69 2.05
CA GLU A 187 -14.08 -1.83 2.50
C GLU A 187 -14.17 -1.54 4.01
N GLU A 188 -15.37 -1.29 4.53
CA GLU A 188 -15.62 -1.11 5.96
C GLU A 188 -15.33 -2.41 6.75
N ASN A 189 -15.84 -3.56 6.27
CA ASN A 189 -15.60 -4.88 6.85
C ASN A 189 -14.11 -5.22 6.90
N PHE A 190 -13.36 -4.90 5.85
CA PHE A 190 -11.91 -5.11 5.82
C PHE A 190 -11.20 -4.28 6.90
N VAL A 191 -11.58 -3.01 7.07
CA VAL A 191 -11.02 -2.13 8.11
C VAL A 191 -11.36 -2.61 9.52
N ASP A 192 -12.54 -3.17 9.72
CA ASP A 192 -12.91 -3.80 11.00
C ASP A 192 -12.12 -5.09 11.26
N GLY A 193 -11.83 -5.86 10.21
CA GLY A 193 -10.89 -6.99 10.27
C GLY A 193 -9.47 -6.57 10.70
N LEU A 194 -8.97 -5.45 10.18
CA LEU A 194 -7.69 -4.87 10.62
C LEU A 194 -7.70 -4.50 12.11
N ARG A 195 -8.82 -3.98 12.62
CA ARG A 195 -9.00 -3.73 14.06
C ARG A 195 -8.93 -5.02 14.86
N ALA A 196 -9.63 -6.08 14.41
CA ALA A 196 -9.74 -7.34 15.13
C ALA A 196 -8.38 -8.04 15.32
N ILE A 197 -7.45 -7.92 14.36
CA ILE A 197 -6.10 -8.50 14.47
C ILE A 197 -5.12 -7.65 15.29
N GLY A 198 -5.56 -6.51 15.84
CA GLY A 198 -4.73 -5.65 16.68
C GLY A 198 -3.85 -4.67 15.90
N MET A 199 -4.24 -4.27 14.68
CA MET A 199 -3.58 -3.13 14.01
C MET A 199 -3.71 -1.85 14.86
N PRO A 200 -2.76 -0.90 14.77
CA PRO A 200 -2.79 0.31 15.58
C PRO A 200 -4.10 1.08 15.45
N SER A 201 -4.72 1.41 16.59
CA SER A 201 -6.01 2.14 16.63
C SER A 201 -5.94 3.49 15.91
N GLU A 202 -4.82 4.21 16.01
CA GLU A 202 -4.60 5.47 15.30
C GLU A 202 -4.74 5.30 13.77
N TYR A 203 -4.26 4.18 13.22
CA TYR A 203 -4.35 3.89 11.80
C TYR A 203 -5.78 3.54 11.40
N VAL A 204 -6.43 2.62 12.12
CA VAL A 204 -7.83 2.21 11.86
C VAL A 204 -8.77 3.40 11.96
N ASN A 205 -8.64 4.23 12.99
CA ASN A 205 -9.47 5.42 13.19
C ASN A 205 -9.31 6.44 12.06
N LYS A 206 -8.10 6.57 11.48
CA LYS A 206 -7.90 7.40 10.28
C LYS A 206 -8.66 6.85 9.08
N LEU A 207 -8.64 5.53 8.84
CA LEU A 207 -9.38 4.93 7.73
C LEU A 207 -10.89 5.10 7.91
N GLN A 208 -11.41 4.89 9.12
CA GLN A 208 -12.82 5.14 9.43
C GLN A 208 -13.21 6.60 9.23
N ARG A 209 -12.33 7.54 9.61
CA ARG A 209 -12.52 8.96 9.33
C ARG A 209 -12.58 9.25 7.83
N MET A 210 -11.81 8.54 7.01
CA MET A 210 -11.87 8.68 5.55
C MET A 210 -13.27 8.31 5.01
N PHE A 211 -13.87 7.20 5.46
CA PHE A 211 -15.23 6.86 5.03
C PHE A 211 -16.26 7.92 5.46
N GLN A 212 -16.16 8.42 6.70
CA GLN A 212 -17.02 9.50 7.20
C GLN A 212 -16.89 10.78 6.36
N ASP A 213 -15.66 11.18 6.05
CA ASP A 213 -15.41 12.38 5.24
C ASP A 213 -16.00 12.24 3.83
N ILE A 214 -15.95 11.05 3.21
CA ILE A 214 -16.60 10.82 1.90
C ILE A 214 -18.11 10.98 2.00
N LYS A 215 -18.76 10.35 2.98
CA LYS A 215 -20.21 10.44 3.20
C LYS A 215 -20.64 11.90 3.44
N LEU A 216 -19.92 12.63 4.29
CA LEU A 216 -20.19 14.06 4.55
C LEU A 216 -19.99 14.92 3.30
N SER A 217 -18.97 14.62 2.50
CA SER A 217 -18.66 15.40 1.32
C SER A 217 -19.66 15.20 0.18
N GLU A 218 -20.39 14.09 0.13
CA GLU A 218 -21.45 13.89 -0.86
C GLU A 218 -22.61 14.86 -0.68
N GLY A 219 -22.97 15.18 0.58
CA GLY A 219 -23.95 16.21 0.91
C GLY A 219 -23.49 17.59 0.43
N LEU A 220 -22.29 18.00 0.84
CA LEU A 220 -21.72 19.29 0.45
C LEU A 220 -21.57 19.43 -1.08
N SER A 221 -21.22 18.35 -1.78
CA SER A 221 -21.10 18.37 -3.24
C SER A 221 -22.45 18.66 -3.92
N LYS A 222 -23.56 18.14 -3.38
CA LYS A 222 -24.91 18.46 -3.89
C LYS A 222 -25.24 19.94 -3.71
N ASP A 223 -24.94 20.50 -2.54
CA ASP A 223 -25.18 21.91 -2.23
C ASP A 223 -24.36 22.83 -3.14
N VAL A 224 -23.09 22.49 -3.35
CA VAL A 224 -22.19 23.23 -4.26
C VAL A 224 -22.68 23.17 -5.71
N LYS A 225 -23.16 22.01 -6.18
CA LYS A 225 -23.73 21.89 -7.53
C LYS A 225 -24.95 22.78 -7.71
N ALA A 226 -25.84 22.81 -6.72
CA ALA A 226 -27.01 23.68 -6.72
C ALA A 226 -26.63 25.17 -6.75
N MET A 227 -25.63 25.57 -5.95
CA MET A 227 -25.11 26.93 -5.93
C MET A 227 -24.50 27.35 -7.27
N LEU A 228 -23.62 26.51 -7.83
CA LEU A 228 -22.92 26.83 -9.09
C LEU A 228 -23.81 26.69 -10.33
N LYS A 229 -24.98 26.05 -10.21
CA LYS A 229 -25.83 25.62 -11.34
C LYS A 229 -25.03 24.86 -12.41
N LYS A 230 -24.03 24.09 -11.96
CA LYS A 230 -23.09 23.33 -12.81
C LYS A 230 -23.02 21.89 -12.30
N ASP A 231 -23.71 20.99 -12.98
CA ASP A 231 -23.70 19.56 -12.61
C ASP A 231 -22.36 18.85 -12.87
N SER A 232 -21.49 19.45 -13.68
CA SER A 232 -20.21 18.88 -14.09
C SER A 232 -19.13 18.90 -13.01
N ILE A 233 -19.32 19.66 -11.92
CA ILE A 233 -18.31 19.82 -10.86
C ILE A 233 -18.71 18.96 -9.65
N ASN A 234 -17.79 18.09 -9.23
CA ASN A 234 -17.94 17.30 -8.00
C ASN A 234 -16.85 17.70 -7.02
N VAL A 235 -17.23 18.14 -5.83
CA VAL A 235 -16.29 18.61 -4.80
C VAL A 235 -16.15 17.58 -3.70
N LYS A 236 -14.89 17.30 -3.32
CA LYS A 236 -14.56 16.47 -2.17
C LYS A 236 -13.83 17.30 -1.11
N VAL A 237 -14.51 17.63 0.00
CA VAL A 237 -13.88 18.28 1.15
C VAL A 237 -13.52 17.24 2.19
N LEU A 238 -12.21 17.09 2.43
CA LEU A 238 -11.64 15.99 3.19
C LEU A 238 -10.81 16.52 4.36
N SER A 239 -10.77 15.80 5.49
CA SER A 239 -9.98 16.24 6.64
C SER A 239 -8.47 16.09 6.38
N ALA A 240 -7.71 17.15 6.63
CA ALA A 240 -6.31 17.14 6.24
C ALA A 240 -5.48 16.05 6.96
N GLY A 241 -5.81 15.79 8.23
CA GLY A 241 -5.10 14.83 9.09
C GLY A 241 -5.26 13.36 8.66
N ALA A 242 -6.42 12.98 8.11
CA ALA A 242 -6.66 11.61 7.68
C ALA A 242 -6.10 11.35 6.26
N TRP A 243 -6.19 12.33 5.36
CA TRP A 243 -5.96 12.12 3.92
C TRP A 243 -4.60 12.58 3.40
N VAL A 244 -4.21 13.82 3.67
CA VAL A 244 -3.15 14.52 2.91
C VAL A 244 -1.84 14.70 3.68
N ARG A 245 -1.72 14.11 4.87
CA ARG A 245 -0.48 14.17 5.66
C ARG A 245 0.62 13.40 4.91
N GLY A 246 1.63 14.13 4.43
CA GLY A 246 2.75 13.59 3.64
C GLY A 246 2.60 13.73 2.12
N LEU A 247 1.46 14.21 1.60
CA LEU A 247 1.33 14.49 0.17
C LEU A 247 1.94 15.85 -0.18
N SER A 248 2.71 15.89 -1.27
CA SER A 248 3.27 17.13 -1.80
C SER A 248 2.17 18.14 -2.13
N ARG A 249 2.39 19.38 -1.71
CA ARG A 249 1.51 20.51 -2.00
C ARG A 249 2.25 21.49 -2.89
N PHE A 250 1.67 21.79 -4.04
CA PHE A 250 2.17 22.80 -4.95
C PHE A 250 0.97 23.45 -5.65
N PRO A 251 1.05 24.74 -5.98
CA PRO A 251 0.06 25.37 -6.84
C PRO A 251 0.14 24.78 -8.23
N ILE A 252 -0.99 24.75 -8.94
CA ILE A 252 -1.04 24.47 -10.37
C ILE A 252 -1.87 25.53 -11.06
N GLN A 253 -1.58 25.78 -12.33
CA GLN A 253 -2.41 26.63 -13.15
C GLN A 253 -3.47 25.78 -13.86
N LEU A 254 -4.74 26.05 -13.56
CA LEU A 254 -5.88 25.34 -14.16
C LEU A 254 -6.57 26.22 -15.22
N PRO A 255 -7.43 25.65 -16.08
CA PRO A 255 -8.28 26.47 -16.93
C PRO A 255 -9.12 27.45 -16.10
N HIS A 256 -9.23 28.70 -16.56
CA HIS A 256 -9.99 29.77 -15.90
C HIS A 256 -11.39 29.34 -15.40
N GLN A 257 -12.12 28.56 -16.21
CA GLN A 257 -13.45 28.04 -15.86
C GLN A 257 -13.48 27.22 -14.56
N VAL A 258 -12.39 26.50 -14.29
CA VAL A 258 -12.21 25.69 -13.08
C VAL A 258 -11.77 26.58 -11.92
N GLU A 259 -10.84 27.52 -12.15
CA GLU A 259 -10.36 28.47 -11.14
C GLU A 259 -11.50 29.35 -10.59
N ASP A 260 -12.36 29.89 -11.46
CA ASP A 260 -13.53 30.68 -11.07
C ASP A 260 -14.47 29.87 -10.17
N SER A 261 -14.65 28.59 -10.51
CA SER A 261 -15.50 27.69 -9.74
C SER A 261 -14.87 27.37 -8.38
N LEU A 262 -13.55 27.17 -8.30
CA LEU A 262 -12.83 26.95 -7.05
C LEU A 262 -12.94 28.16 -6.10
N ASN A 263 -12.79 29.39 -6.60
CA ASN A 263 -12.93 30.61 -5.81
C ASN A 263 -14.35 30.75 -5.24
N SER A 264 -15.37 30.41 -6.04
CA SER A 264 -16.77 30.41 -5.63
C SER A 264 -17.04 29.37 -4.54
N ILE A 265 -16.46 28.16 -4.67
CA ILE A 265 -16.55 27.09 -3.67
C ILE A 265 -15.87 27.50 -2.36
N GLU A 266 -14.69 28.14 -2.43
CA GLU A 266 -13.96 28.58 -1.24
C GLU A 266 -14.73 29.64 -0.46
N SER A 267 -15.32 30.60 -1.17
CA SER A 267 -16.15 31.65 -0.57
C SER A 267 -17.40 31.05 0.12
N TYR A 268 -18.13 30.18 -0.58
CA TYR A 268 -19.29 29.47 -0.03
C TYR A 268 -18.95 28.65 1.22
N TYR A 269 -17.85 27.90 1.19
CA TYR A 269 -17.43 27.09 2.33
C TYR A 269 -17.03 27.95 3.54
N LYS A 270 -16.38 29.10 3.30
CA LYS A 270 -15.96 30.03 4.35
C LYS A 270 -17.15 30.64 5.08
N GLU A 271 -18.24 30.94 4.38
CA GLU A 271 -19.48 31.47 4.96
C GLU A 271 -20.15 30.44 5.88
N GLN A 272 -20.18 29.17 5.47
CA GLN A 272 -20.83 28.09 6.23
C GLN A 272 -19.97 27.54 7.39
N HIS A 273 -18.64 27.67 7.30
CA HIS A 273 -17.72 27.05 8.25
C HIS A 273 -16.64 28.03 8.75
N THR A 274 -17.00 28.83 9.75
CA THR A 274 -16.08 29.73 10.44
C THR A 274 -14.94 28.96 11.12
N GLY A 275 -13.70 29.45 10.98
CA GLY A 275 -12.52 28.85 11.61
C GLY A 275 -11.88 27.68 10.83
N ARG A 276 -12.38 27.36 9.62
CA ARG A 276 -11.76 26.38 8.72
C ARG A 276 -11.17 27.06 7.49
N LYS A 277 -10.08 26.49 6.97
CA LYS A 277 -9.44 26.93 5.72
C LYS A 277 -9.39 25.77 4.74
N LEU A 278 -9.85 25.99 3.52
CA LEU A 278 -9.70 25.01 2.44
C LEU A 278 -8.30 25.09 1.84
N SER A 279 -7.80 23.94 1.41
CA SER A 279 -6.57 23.82 0.65
C SER A 279 -6.82 22.91 -0.53
N PHE A 280 -6.73 23.44 -1.75
CA PHE A 280 -6.88 22.65 -2.96
C PHE A 280 -5.71 21.67 -3.10
N HIS A 281 -6.01 20.42 -3.51
CA HIS A 281 -5.01 19.37 -3.61
C HIS A 281 -4.96 18.75 -5.02
N PRO A 282 -4.10 19.26 -5.91
CA PRO A 282 -4.06 18.86 -7.33
C PRO A 282 -3.90 17.36 -7.58
N LEU A 283 -3.06 16.70 -6.78
CA LEU A 283 -2.78 15.27 -6.94
C LEU A 283 -3.99 14.35 -6.68
N LEU A 284 -5.01 14.82 -5.95
CA LEU A 284 -6.25 14.10 -5.68
C LEU A 284 -7.38 14.50 -6.63
N SER A 285 -7.14 15.48 -7.51
CA SER A 285 -8.16 16.01 -8.42
C SER A 285 -8.02 15.42 -9.82
N HIS A 286 -9.15 15.24 -10.49
CA HIS A 286 -9.23 14.74 -11.86
C HIS A 286 -10.45 15.35 -12.55
N GLY A 287 -10.48 15.28 -13.88
CA GLY A 287 -11.61 15.75 -14.67
C GLY A 287 -11.54 15.26 -16.10
N THR A 288 -12.59 15.57 -16.87
CA THR A 288 -12.67 15.23 -18.29
C THR A 288 -12.41 16.48 -19.13
N MET A 289 -11.51 16.37 -20.11
CA MET A 289 -11.23 17.42 -21.09
C MET A 289 -11.61 16.96 -22.50
N THR A 290 -12.14 17.87 -23.31
CA THR A 290 -12.33 17.62 -24.74
C THR A 290 -11.04 17.97 -25.48
N PHE A 291 -10.50 17.00 -26.22
CA PHE A 291 -9.32 17.15 -27.05
C PHE A 291 -9.70 17.12 -28.53
N GLU A 292 -9.41 18.21 -29.24
CA GLU A 292 -9.69 18.36 -30.65
C GLU A 292 -8.42 18.19 -31.49
N SER A 293 -8.42 17.15 -32.32
CA SER A 293 -7.36 16.84 -33.28
C SER A 293 -7.86 17.07 -34.70
N LYS A 294 -6.96 17.03 -35.70
CA LYS A 294 -7.36 17.09 -37.12
C LYS A 294 -8.20 15.88 -37.54
N VAL A 295 -8.15 14.78 -36.78
CA VAL A 295 -8.87 13.54 -37.07
C VAL A 295 -10.25 13.52 -36.41
N GLY A 296 -10.42 14.19 -35.26
CA GLY A 296 -11.68 14.14 -34.53
C GLY A 296 -11.65 14.75 -33.13
N LYS A 297 -12.73 14.51 -32.38
CA LYS A 297 -12.95 15.04 -31.02
C LYS A 297 -12.98 13.89 -30.02
N TYR A 298 -12.16 13.99 -28.97
CA TYR A 298 -11.99 12.92 -27.99
C TYR A 298 -12.22 13.45 -26.57
N GLU A 299 -12.78 12.62 -25.71
CA GLU A 299 -12.90 12.90 -24.28
C GLU A 299 -11.73 12.24 -23.54
N LEU A 300 -10.94 13.05 -22.83
CA LEU A 300 -9.80 12.60 -22.05
C LEU A 300 -10.14 12.71 -20.57
N ASP A 301 -10.22 11.59 -19.85
CA ASP A 301 -10.20 11.65 -18.39
C ASP A 301 -8.74 11.81 -17.95
N VAL A 302 -8.43 12.93 -17.30
CA VAL A 302 -7.08 13.35 -16.92
C VAL A 302 -7.02 13.73 -15.45
N THR A 303 -5.85 13.62 -14.84
CA THR A 303 -5.59 14.21 -13.52
C THR A 303 -5.52 15.74 -13.64
N ALA A 304 -5.70 16.47 -12.53
CA ALA A 304 -5.61 17.92 -12.55
C ALA A 304 -4.20 18.41 -12.96
N VAL A 305 -3.15 17.66 -12.60
CA VAL A 305 -1.78 17.95 -13.06
C VAL A 305 -1.62 17.73 -14.57
N GLN A 306 -2.20 16.66 -15.14
CA GLN A 306 -2.23 16.47 -16.59
C GLN A 306 -3.01 17.57 -17.29
N MET A 307 -4.15 18.00 -16.71
CA MET A 307 -4.96 19.11 -17.20
C MET A 307 -4.20 20.43 -17.23
N ALA A 308 -3.44 20.74 -16.17
CA ALA A 308 -2.57 21.92 -16.13
C ALA A 308 -1.54 21.91 -17.26
N VAL A 309 -0.83 20.79 -17.45
CA VAL A 309 0.17 20.65 -18.53
C VAL A 309 -0.48 20.77 -19.91
N LEU A 310 -1.61 20.10 -20.15
CA LEU A 310 -2.30 20.17 -21.44
C LEU A 310 -2.82 21.59 -21.75
N SER A 311 -3.21 22.34 -20.72
CA SER A 311 -3.72 23.71 -20.86
C SER A 311 -2.67 24.70 -21.37
N CYS A 312 -1.38 24.42 -21.18
CA CYS A 312 -0.28 25.22 -21.74
C CYS A 312 -0.35 25.35 -23.27
N TRP A 313 -0.95 24.38 -23.96
CA TRP A 313 -1.11 24.41 -25.42
C TRP A 313 -2.43 25.00 -25.91
N ASN A 314 -3.39 25.34 -25.04
CA ASN A 314 -4.71 25.84 -25.47
C ASN A 314 -4.63 27.10 -26.36
N ARG A 315 -3.69 28.01 -26.08
CA ARG A 315 -3.45 29.22 -26.88
C ARG A 315 -2.24 29.10 -27.82
N ARG A 316 -1.57 27.95 -27.84
CA ARG A 316 -0.28 27.71 -28.54
C ARG A 316 -0.20 26.31 -29.14
N ALA A 317 -1.27 25.87 -29.80
CA ALA A 317 -1.47 24.46 -30.10
C ALA A 317 -0.56 23.87 -31.21
N ASN A 318 0.28 24.69 -31.85
CA ASN A 318 1.32 24.25 -32.80
C ASN A 318 2.75 24.51 -32.29
N SER A 319 2.90 25.14 -31.13
CA SER A 319 4.21 25.47 -30.56
C SER A 319 4.82 24.25 -29.89
N GLU A 320 6.14 24.12 -30.00
CA GLU A 320 6.91 23.19 -29.21
C GLU A 320 7.35 23.90 -27.93
N LEU A 321 7.13 23.26 -26.79
CA LEU A 321 7.46 23.81 -25.48
C LEU A 321 8.56 22.98 -24.85
N THR A 322 9.53 23.64 -24.24
CA THR A 322 10.57 23.04 -23.42
C THR A 322 10.03 22.65 -22.04
N ILE A 323 10.80 21.86 -21.29
CA ILE A 323 10.47 21.52 -19.90
C ILE A 323 10.31 22.77 -19.04
N GLN A 324 11.20 23.76 -19.20
CA GLN A 324 11.17 25.00 -18.41
C GLN A 324 9.91 25.83 -18.68
N GLU A 325 9.52 25.97 -19.94
CA GLU A 325 8.28 26.68 -20.31
C GLU A 325 7.04 25.96 -19.76
N LEU A 326 7.04 24.63 -19.76
CA LEU A 326 5.97 23.84 -19.16
C LEU A 326 5.94 23.95 -17.63
N CYS A 327 7.08 23.99 -16.96
CA CYS A 327 7.16 24.27 -15.51
C CYS A 327 6.55 25.63 -15.20
N LEU A 328 6.92 26.68 -15.94
CA LEU A 328 6.40 28.04 -15.74
C LEU A 328 4.90 28.12 -16.03
N GLY A 329 4.43 27.49 -17.12
CA GLY A 329 3.02 27.56 -17.53
C GLY A 329 2.07 26.67 -16.73
N SER A 330 2.56 25.60 -16.10
CA SER A 330 1.74 24.70 -15.27
C SER A 330 1.93 24.90 -13.76
N LEU A 331 2.99 25.62 -13.36
CA LEU A 331 3.48 25.77 -11.99
C LEU A 331 3.87 24.45 -11.31
N LEU A 332 4.09 23.39 -12.09
CA LEU A 332 4.49 22.09 -11.57
C LEU A 332 5.99 22.04 -11.24
N PRO A 333 6.37 21.42 -10.11
CA PRO A 333 7.76 21.03 -9.87
C PRO A 333 8.28 20.11 -10.97
N GLU A 334 9.55 20.26 -11.36
CA GLU A 334 10.14 19.49 -12.46
C GLU A 334 10.02 17.97 -12.24
N SER A 335 10.14 17.49 -11.00
CA SER A 335 10.00 16.08 -10.65
C SER A 335 8.61 15.51 -10.99
N ASP A 336 7.56 16.29 -10.76
CA ASP A 336 6.17 15.86 -10.99
C ASP A 336 5.73 16.16 -12.42
N LEU A 337 6.27 17.22 -13.04
CA LEU A 337 6.13 17.48 -14.46
C LEU A 337 6.70 16.32 -15.28
N LYS A 338 7.93 15.86 -15.01
CA LYS A 338 8.54 14.73 -15.73
C LYS A 338 7.66 13.48 -15.67
N LYS A 339 7.11 13.14 -14.50
CA LYS A 339 6.17 11.99 -14.36
C LYS A 339 4.90 12.20 -15.19
N THR A 340 4.34 13.41 -15.11
CA THR A 340 3.14 13.78 -15.86
C THR A 340 3.40 13.65 -17.36
N LEU A 341 4.55 14.12 -17.84
CA LEU A 341 4.97 14.00 -19.23
C LEU A 341 5.15 12.54 -19.65
N THR A 342 5.80 11.68 -18.85
CA THR A 342 5.89 10.24 -19.12
C THR A 342 4.50 9.63 -19.35
N SER A 343 3.50 10.00 -18.54
CA SER A 343 2.13 9.49 -18.69
C SER A 343 1.42 9.96 -19.96
N LEU A 344 1.81 11.12 -20.50
CA LEU A 344 1.23 11.74 -21.70
C LEU A 344 1.95 11.37 -23.00
N THR A 345 3.25 11.06 -22.93
CA THR A 345 4.11 10.74 -24.07
C THR A 345 4.35 9.24 -24.24
N MET A 346 4.25 8.44 -23.17
CA MET A 346 4.62 7.02 -23.15
C MET A 346 3.52 6.14 -22.54
N ASN A 347 2.25 6.45 -22.83
CA ASN A 347 1.14 5.68 -22.29
C ASN A 347 1.03 4.31 -22.98
N PRO A 348 1.13 3.19 -22.25
CA PRO A 348 1.10 1.85 -22.85
C PRO A 348 -0.24 1.49 -23.46
N LYS A 349 -1.35 2.13 -23.03
CA LYS A 349 -2.69 1.88 -23.57
C LYS A 349 -2.95 2.61 -24.89
N LEU A 350 -2.15 3.62 -25.21
CA LEU A 350 -2.32 4.42 -26.41
C LEU A 350 -1.39 3.92 -27.51
N LYS A 351 -1.96 3.58 -28.68
CA LYS A 351 -1.17 3.33 -29.90
C LYS A 351 -0.60 4.62 -30.49
N ILE A 352 -1.38 5.71 -30.40
CA ILE A 352 -0.98 7.05 -30.83
C ILE A 352 -0.93 7.92 -29.58
N GLN A 353 0.25 8.47 -29.27
CA GLN A 353 0.48 9.27 -28.07
C GLN A 353 -0.13 10.68 -28.21
N LEU A 354 -0.55 11.27 -27.10
CA LEU A 354 -1.16 12.60 -27.07
C LEU A 354 -0.13 13.72 -27.20
N VAL A 355 1.03 13.55 -26.57
CA VAL A 355 2.15 14.48 -26.65
C VAL A 355 3.32 13.78 -27.33
N LEU A 356 3.94 14.48 -28.27
CA LEU A 356 5.12 14.03 -29.00
C LEU A 356 6.36 14.76 -28.46
N THR A 357 7.49 14.07 -28.42
CA THR A 357 8.77 14.63 -27.98
C THR A 357 9.73 14.79 -29.16
N ARG A 358 10.59 15.80 -29.10
CA ARG A 358 11.76 15.96 -29.97
C ARG A 358 13.02 16.21 -29.10
N PRO A 359 14.07 15.39 -29.23
CA PRO A 359 14.16 14.11 -29.94
C PRO A 359 13.14 13.07 -29.42
N GLN A 360 12.86 12.04 -30.23
CA GLN A 360 11.95 10.97 -29.80
C GLN A 360 12.58 10.16 -28.68
N VAL A 361 11.92 10.14 -27.52
CA VAL A 361 12.34 9.34 -26.38
C VAL A 361 11.75 7.94 -26.53
N THR A 362 12.60 6.93 -26.73
CA THR A 362 12.19 5.52 -26.70
C THR A 362 12.00 5.04 -25.26
N LYS A 363 11.22 3.96 -25.08
CA LYS A 363 10.95 3.32 -23.77
C LYS A 363 12.19 2.98 -22.93
N ALA A 364 13.38 2.95 -23.54
CA ALA A 364 14.66 2.69 -22.90
C ALA A 364 15.27 3.93 -22.20
N ALA A 365 14.97 5.15 -22.67
CA ALA A 365 15.49 6.39 -22.10
C ALA A 365 14.50 6.96 -21.07
N LYS A 366 14.64 6.58 -19.80
CA LYS A 366 13.75 7.00 -18.70
C LYS A 366 13.92 8.45 -18.25
N GLU A 367 14.66 9.29 -18.98
CA GLU A 367 15.02 10.63 -18.53
C GLU A 367 14.83 11.67 -19.63
N PHE A 368 14.07 12.71 -19.27
CA PHE A 368 13.89 13.89 -20.09
C PHE A 368 15.04 14.86 -19.84
N THR A 369 15.73 15.25 -20.91
CA THR A 369 16.83 16.23 -20.90
C THR A 369 16.28 17.64 -21.09
N ALA A 370 16.97 18.66 -20.55
CA ALA A 370 16.55 20.06 -20.58
C ALA A 370 16.29 20.61 -22.00
N GLY A 371 17.00 20.11 -23.02
CA GLY A 371 16.82 20.53 -24.42
C GLY A 371 15.67 19.84 -25.17
N MET A 372 14.91 18.96 -24.53
CA MET A 372 13.79 18.28 -25.17
C MET A 372 12.58 19.21 -25.33
N THR A 373 11.97 19.18 -26.50
CA THR A 373 10.74 19.92 -26.79
C THR A 373 9.54 18.99 -26.90
N PHE A 374 8.37 19.49 -26.49
CA PHE A 374 7.12 18.76 -26.39
C PHE A 374 6.06 19.48 -27.21
N ARG A 375 5.28 18.72 -27.98
CA ARG A 375 4.17 19.24 -28.77
C ARG A 375 2.95 18.34 -28.71
N VAL A 376 1.77 18.95 -28.81
CA VAL A 376 0.52 18.21 -28.88
C VAL A 376 0.40 17.49 -30.23
N ASN A 377 -0.02 16.22 -30.21
CA ASN A 377 -0.22 15.42 -31.40
C ASN A 377 -1.54 15.77 -32.09
N ARG A 378 -1.48 16.59 -33.14
CA ARG A 378 -2.67 16.93 -33.96
C ARG A 378 -3.20 15.78 -34.80
N ALA A 379 -2.41 14.73 -35.02
CA ALA A 379 -2.82 13.50 -35.68
C ALA A 379 -3.29 12.43 -34.67
N PHE A 380 -3.51 12.80 -33.41
CA PHE A 380 -4.03 11.89 -32.41
C PHE A 380 -5.38 11.32 -32.84
N ALA A 381 -5.48 9.99 -32.77
CA ALA A 381 -6.70 9.26 -32.98
C ALA A 381 -6.74 8.02 -32.10
N LEU A 382 -7.94 7.69 -31.63
CA LEU A 382 -8.16 6.41 -30.94
C LEU A 382 -8.31 5.31 -31.97
N ILE A 383 -7.42 4.32 -31.91
CA ILE A 383 -7.50 3.15 -32.80
C ILE A 383 -8.47 2.14 -32.17
N LYS A 384 -9.64 1.95 -32.79
CA LYS A 384 -10.61 0.92 -32.45
C LYS A 384 -10.68 -0.09 -33.60
N SER A 385 -10.49 -1.38 -33.31
CA SER A 385 -10.51 -2.46 -34.31
C SER A 385 -9.65 -2.18 -35.55
N GLY A 386 -8.46 -1.62 -35.35
CA GLY A 386 -7.51 -1.31 -36.43
C GLY A 386 -7.79 -0.02 -37.21
N LYS A 387 -8.91 0.68 -36.97
CA LYS A 387 -9.27 1.94 -37.66
C LYS A 387 -9.20 3.14 -36.71
N ALA A 388 -8.82 4.30 -37.26
CA ALA A 388 -8.84 5.57 -36.53
C ALA A 388 -10.29 6.03 -36.33
N ALA A 389 -10.75 6.03 -35.08
CA ALA A 389 -12.08 6.54 -34.73
C ALA A 389 -12.04 8.07 -34.63
N THR A 390 -13.06 8.74 -35.16
CA THR A 390 -13.20 10.21 -35.10
C THR A 390 -13.75 10.72 -33.76
N ARG A 391 -14.27 9.81 -32.93
CA ARG A 391 -14.75 10.09 -31.57
C ARG A 391 -14.39 8.97 -30.61
N GLY A 392 -14.22 9.31 -29.34
CA GLY A 392 -14.15 8.33 -28.26
C GLY A 392 -13.63 8.91 -26.96
N LYS A 393 -13.74 8.10 -25.91
CA LYS A 393 -13.31 8.42 -24.55
C LYS A 393 -12.10 7.58 -24.16
N VAL A 394 -11.11 8.19 -23.53
CA VAL A 394 -9.94 7.49 -22.99
C VAL A 394 -9.56 8.03 -21.62
N SER A 395 -9.25 7.13 -20.70
CA SER A 395 -8.80 7.48 -19.35
C SER A 395 -7.27 7.40 -19.25
N LEU A 396 -6.65 8.54 -18.95
CA LEU A 396 -5.22 8.73 -18.75
C LEU A 396 -4.85 8.79 -17.25
N ILE A 397 -5.85 8.71 -16.38
CA ILE A 397 -5.74 8.77 -14.93
C ILE A 397 -4.89 7.60 -14.36
N GLY A 398 -4.75 6.50 -15.10
CA GLY A 398 -3.79 5.42 -14.81
C GLY A 398 -3.88 4.86 -13.37
N ARG A 399 -2.72 4.52 -12.79
CA ARG A 399 -2.56 4.58 -11.32
C ARG A 399 -2.38 6.07 -11.01
N LEU A 400 -3.31 6.68 -10.27
CA LEU A 400 -3.18 8.09 -9.89
C LEU A 400 -1.75 8.33 -9.38
N PRO A 401 -1.00 9.33 -9.88
CA PRO A 401 0.36 9.63 -9.44
C PRO A 401 0.32 10.31 -8.07
N LEU A 402 -0.41 9.74 -7.11
CA LEU A 402 -0.37 10.17 -5.71
C LEU A 402 1.02 9.97 -5.11
N THR A 403 1.72 8.96 -5.62
CA THR A 403 3.15 8.65 -5.57
C THR A 403 3.25 7.24 -6.18
N ALA A 404 4.08 7.05 -7.20
CA ALA A 404 4.65 5.73 -7.51
C ALA A 404 5.70 5.83 -8.64
N GLU A 405 6.80 5.09 -8.45
CA GLU A 405 7.71 4.47 -9.44
C GLU A 405 9.20 4.91 -9.45
N LYS A 406 9.61 6.01 -8.82
CA LYS A 406 11.07 6.29 -8.59
C LYS A 406 11.43 6.56 -7.11
N ALA A 407 10.55 6.20 -6.18
CA ALA A 407 10.65 6.62 -4.79
C ALA A 407 10.90 5.48 -3.80
N THR A 408 11.38 4.28 -4.19
CA THR A 408 11.68 3.23 -3.19
C THR A 408 12.59 3.78 -2.10
N LYS A 409 13.76 4.34 -2.46
CA LYS A 409 14.68 4.93 -1.47
C LYS A 409 14.07 6.05 -0.61
N LYS A 410 13.32 6.99 -1.19
CA LYS A 410 12.69 8.08 -0.41
C LYS A 410 11.54 7.57 0.47
N GLU A 411 10.81 6.57 0.00
CA GLU A 411 9.72 5.94 0.74
C GLU A 411 10.30 5.10 1.89
N ASP A 412 11.41 4.40 1.66
CA ASP A 412 12.20 3.69 2.66
C ASP A 412 12.74 4.66 3.70
N ASP A 413 13.27 5.82 3.27
CA ASP A 413 13.75 6.87 4.17
C ASP A 413 12.61 7.43 5.05
N GLU A 414 11.42 7.67 4.49
CA GLU A 414 10.26 8.14 5.25
C GLU A 414 9.76 7.10 6.26
N ILE A 415 9.71 5.82 5.86
CA ILE A 415 9.35 4.73 6.76
C ILE A 415 10.41 4.60 7.86
N PHE A 416 11.69 4.64 7.50
CA PHE A 416 12.80 4.59 8.45
C PHE A 416 12.74 5.75 9.46
N GLN A 417 12.53 6.98 8.99
CA GLN A 417 12.33 8.15 9.85
C GLN A 417 11.13 7.97 10.79
N LEU A 418 10.01 7.46 10.28
CA LEU A 418 8.84 7.21 11.11
C LEU A 418 9.12 6.14 12.17
N ARG A 419 9.79 5.05 11.81
CA ARG A 419 10.23 4.01 12.76
C ARG A 419 11.14 4.62 13.83
N THR A 420 12.06 5.50 13.45
CA THR A 420 12.95 6.21 14.37
C THR A 420 12.15 7.03 15.39
N LEU A 421 11.23 7.87 14.92
CA LEU A 421 10.35 8.65 15.79
C LEU A 421 9.50 7.77 16.71
N ARG A 422 9.01 6.62 16.21
CA ARG A 422 8.23 5.67 17.02
C ARG A 422 9.06 4.96 18.09
N VAL A 423 10.31 4.58 17.79
CA VAL A 423 11.23 4.01 18.78
C VAL A 423 11.54 5.06 19.85
N GLN A 424 11.82 6.30 19.46
CA GLN A 424 12.06 7.40 20.40
C GLN A 424 10.85 7.64 21.32
N GLU A 425 9.64 7.75 20.73
CA GLU A 425 8.39 7.91 21.48
C GLU A 425 8.16 6.76 22.47
N ALA A 426 8.33 5.51 22.02
CA ALA A 426 8.15 4.33 22.86
C ALA A 426 9.19 4.27 23.99
N ALA A 427 10.46 4.58 23.70
CA ALA A 427 11.53 4.59 24.69
C ALA A 427 11.27 5.64 25.77
N LEU A 428 10.88 6.86 25.38
CA LEU A 428 10.52 7.91 26.34
C LEU A 428 9.32 7.52 27.22
N LYS A 429 8.31 6.84 26.66
CA LYS A 429 7.17 6.33 27.44
C LYS A 429 7.62 5.31 28.50
N VAL A 430 8.44 4.34 28.12
CA VAL A 430 8.95 3.31 29.06
C VAL A 430 9.84 3.94 30.12
N LEU A 431 10.80 4.79 29.71
CA LEU A 431 11.72 5.47 30.62
C LEU A 431 10.98 6.35 31.63
N LYS A 432 9.99 7.13 31.18
CA LYS A 432 9.18 7.97 32.06
C LYS A 432 8.35 7.15 33.06
N ALA A 433 7.84 5.99 32.64
CA ALA A 433 7.04 5.12 33.49
C ALA A 433 7.88 4.38 34.55
N ARG A 434 9.02 3.81 34.14
CA ARG A 434 9.88 2.99 35.01
C ARG A 434 10.88 3.80 35.83
N ARG A 435 11.25 5.01 35.37
CA ARG A 435 12.33 5.89 35.86
C ARG A 435 13.74 5.28 35.85
N ARG A 436 13.88 3.98 36.09
CA ARG A 436 15.13 3.21 36.06
C ARG A 436 14.84 1.83 35.46
N VAL A 437 15.53 1.45 34.40
CA VAL A 437 15.30 0.20 33.67
C VAL A 437 16.60 -0.32 33.07
N ASP A 438 16.80 -1.63 33.05
CA ASP A 438 17.94 -2.26 32.37
C ASP A 438 17.71 -2.37 30.85
N ALA A 439 18.79 -2.51 30.10
CA ALA A 439 18.77 -2.57 28.64
C ALA A 439 17.93 -3.73 28.08
N ALA A 440 17.91 -4.89 28.75
CA ALA A 440 17.23 -6.08 28.27
C ALA A 440 15.71 -5.95 28.45
N THR A 441 15.26 -5.55 29.64
CA THR A 441 13.85 -5.26 29.92
C THR A 441 13.35 -4.11 29.05
N LEU A 442 14.13 -3.03 28.89
CA LEU A 442 13.77 -1.92 28.00
C LEU A 442 13.58 -2.40 26.55
N SER A 443 14.51 -3.21 26.03
CA SER A 443 14.41 -3.74 24.66
C SER A 443 13.20 -4.66 24.46
N SER A 444 12.87 -5.48 25.46
CA SER A 444 11.68 -6.34 25.43
C SER A 444 10.39 -5.53 25.45
N GLU A 445 10.27 -4.53 26.34
CA GLU A 445 9.08 -3.67 26.42
C GLU A 445 8.92 -2.84 25.15
N LEU A 446 10.02 -2.32 24.57
CA LEU A 446 10.01 -1.61 23.29
C LEU A 446 9.50 -2.49 22.15
N THR A 447 9.98 -3.73 22.09
CA THR A 447 9.56 -4.72 21.09
C THR A 447 8.07 -5.00 21.22
N GLU A 448 7.58 -5.19 22.46
CA GLU A 448 6.18 -5.44 22.72
C GLU A 448 5.26 -4.27 22.35
N LEU A 449 5.69 -3.02 22.61
CA LEU A 449 4.93 -1.83 22.25
C LEU A 449 4.88 -1.59 20.74
N LEU A 450 5.92 -2.00 20.00
CA LEU A 450 6.07 -1.71 18.58
C LEU A 450 5.61 -2.84 17.65
N LYS A 451 5.46 -4.09 18.14
CA LYS A 451 5.13 -5.30 17.34
C LYS A 451 3.86 -5.20 16.47
N SER A 452 2.93 -4.31 16.80
CA SER A 452 1.73 -4.07 15.98
C SER A 452 1.99 -3.18 14.75
N GLN A 453 3.15 -2.52 14.70
CA GLN A 453 3.60 -1.68 13.59
C GLN A 453 4.79 -2.30 12.85
N PHE A 454 5.87 -2.59 13.57
CA PHE A 454 7.10 -3.17 13.04
C PHE A 454 7.93 -3.81 14.17
N LEU A 455 8.87 -4.68 13.81
CA LEU A 455 9.86 -5.21 14.74
C LEU A 455 11.15 -4.37 14.69
N PRO A 456 11.49 -3.62 15.75
CA PRO A 456 12.69 -2.78 15.77
C PRO A 456 13.96 -3.63 15.83
N THR A 457 14.98 -3.28 15.06
CA THR A 457 16.28 -3.95 15.13
C THR A 457 17.05 -3.51 16.37
N MET A 458 17.89 -4.38 16.92
CA MET A 458 18.73 -4.04 18.08
C MET A 458 19.66 -2.86 17.79
N LYS A 459 20.13 -2.72 16.55
CA LYS A 459 20.93 -1.58 16.09
C LYS A 459 20.14 -0.28 16.23
N MET A 460 18.91 -0.27 15.72
CA MET A 460 18.02 0.89 15.80
C MET A 460 17.72 1.31 17.23
N ILE A 461 17.43 0.33 18.11
CA ILE A 461 17.19 0.61 19.53
C ILE A 461 18.41 1.29 20.16
N LYS A 462 19.61 0.76 19.94
CA LYS A 462 20.86 1.34 20.50
C LYS A 462 21.09 2.76 20.01
N GLU A 463 21.00 3.01 18.71
CA GLU A 463 21.16 4.34 18.12
C GLU A 463 20.15 5.35 18.69
N GLN A 464 18.89 4.94 18.86
CA GLN A 464 17.88 5.83 19.42
C GLN A 464 18.03 6.07 20.92
N LEU A 465 18.54 5.10 21.68
CA LEU A 465 18.84 5.31 23.11
C LEU A 465 20.03 6.25 23.30
N GLU A 466 21.04 6.17 22.44
CA GLU A 466 22.16 7.13 22.43
C GLU A 466 21.66 8.54 22.12
N TRP A 467 20.83 8.69 21.10
CA TRP A 467 20.19 9.97 20.79
C TRP A 467 19.37 10.53 21.97
N ILE A 468 18.59 9.70 22.67
CA ILE A 468 17.81 10.13 23.86
C ILE A 468 18.72 10.63 24.99
N ILE A 469 19.89 10.00 25.18
CA ILE A 469 20.89 10.43 26.16
C ILE A 469 21.52 11.77 25.74
N GLU A 470 21.89 11.91 24.47
CA GLU A 470 22.46 13.15 23.93
C GLU A 470 21.50 14.34 24.04
N GLN A 471 20.20 14.10 23.86
CA GLN A 471 19.17 15.11 24.06
C GLN A 471 18.86 15.40 25.54
N GLY A 472 19.49 14.68 26.49
CA GLY A 472 19.35 14.91 27.92
C GLY A 472 18.11 14.32 28.58
N PHE A 473 17.32 13.51 27.86
CA PHE A 473 16.11 12.86 28.40
C PHE A 473 16.41 11.64 29.28
N ALA A 474 17.60 11.06 29.17
CA ALA A 474 18.04 9.94 29.99
C ALA A 474 19.55 9.98 30.25
N GLU A 475 20.00 9.27 31.26
CA GLU A 475 21.42 9.02 31.52
C GLU A 475 21.68 7.54 31.81
N ARG A 476 22.92 7.11 31.64
CA ARG A 476 23.36 5.79 32.10
C ARG A 476 23.73 5.87 33.58
N ASP A 477 23.38 4.83 34.33
CA ASP A 477 23.77 4.76 35.74
C ASP A 477 25.30 4.71 35.88
N PRO A 478 25.91 5.55 36.74
CA PRO A 478 27.36 5.59 36.92
C PRO A 478 27.94 4.27 37.44
N LYS A 479 27.15 3.45 38.13
CA LYS A 479 27.58 2.15 38.67
C LYS A 479 27.36 0.98 37.69
N ALA A 480 26.40 1.11 36.77
CA ALA A 480 26.03 0.04 35.85
C ALA A 480 25.60 0.62 34.49
N LYS A 481 26.49 0.57 33.50
CA LYS A 481 26.26 1.13 32.15
C LYS A 481 25.08 0.51 31.40
N GLU A 482 24.57 -0.63 31.86
CA GLU A 482 23.40 -1.33 31.30
C GLU A 482 22.06 -0.81 31.83
N ILE A 483 22.08 0.09 32.82
CA ILE A 483 20.89 0.70 33.40
C ILE A 483 20.71 2.12 32.87
N PHE A 484 19.50 2.40 32.38
CA PHE A 484 19.06 3.71 31.96
C PHE A 484 18.20 4.37 33.03
N VAL A 485 18.46 5.64 33.32
CA VAL A 485 17.73 6.47 34.28
C VAL A 485 17.11 7.64 33.54
N TYR A 486 15.80 7.84 33.71
CA TYR A 486 15.07 8.94 33.08
C TYR A 486 15.39 10.29 33.75
N LYS A 487 15.60 11.32 32.93
CA LYS A 487 15.74 12.72 33.36
C LYS A 487 14.50 13.51 32.95
N ALA A 488 13.91 14.19 33.93
CA ALA A 488 12.68 14.97 33.78
C ALA A 488 12.91 16.29 33.07
#